data_AF-A0A9Q0RCL9-F1
#
_entry.id   AF-A0A9Q0RCL9-F1
#
_cell.length_a   1.000
_cell.length_b   1.000
_cell.length_c   1.000
_cell.angle_alpha   90.00
_cell.angle_beta   90.00
_cell.angle_gamma   90.00
#
_symmetry.space_group_name_H-M   'P 1'
#
loop_
_entity.id
_entity.type
_entity.pdbx_description
1 polymer ?
#
loop_
_entity_poly.entity_id
_entity_poly.type
_entity_poly.pdbx_seq_one_letter_code
_entity_poly.pdbx_strand_id
1 'polypeptide(L)'
;MLTIKNSLNPSKSSKIFANTISSLTSSFISKNLNHFQNKNNNNNKLNSLIKQIDKKLFSVNVQSKAPDFKATAVINEEFKDVSIKDLKGNHKWLILFFYPLDFTFVCPTEIIAFNDRKKEFDELDCSVSACSVDSHFSHLAWINTPRKQGGLGPMKIPIVSDITKDISKKYGVLLDSGVALRGLFIIDPNDVIRQITINDLSIGRSVDETLRLLKALQFYEKNGEVLNVIRTFSKKNSPKNSPKNSPKNSPKNSKDNSEDNSETEPILNEVSAEEYNEQKIRERDSKKYNLFKLAAISSSMIGVQVSYAVEFAFVTPMLSALGVKSSLVPVIWLAGPISGFIVQPLIGIYSDVCQSKWGRRRPYILAGSLITFLGVLPTMDLKKNGDIEICSYHYGCIKNKINLLKSGEHVEIWKNHFGKLG
;
A
#
# COMPACT_ATOMS: atom_id res chain seq x y z
N MET A 1 9.16 26.25 -70.04
CA MET A 1 9.69 26.33 -71.42
C MET A 1 10.26 24.96 -71.77
N LEU A 2 9.63 24.30 -72.75
CA LEU A 2 10.08 23.16 -73.56
C LEU A 2 10.30 21.76 -72.92
N THR A 3 9.28 20.94 -73.15
CA THR A 3 9.27 19.50 -73.43
C THR A 3 10.34 19.07 -74.45
N ILE A 4 11.12 18.02 -74.16
CA ILE A 4 11.63 17.07 -75.18
C ILE A 4 11.66 15.65 -74.60
N LYS A 5 10.80 14.78 -75.14
CA LYS A 5 10.96 13.32 -75.17
C LYS A 5 12.16 12.97 -76.06
N ASN A 6 12.99 11.98 -75.70
CA ASN A 6 13.20 10.80 -76.54
C ASN A 6 14.20 9.80 -75.94
N SER A 7 13.67 8.60 -75.67
CA SER A 7 14.22 7.28 -75.96
C SER A 7 15.65 7.22 -76.51
N LEU A 8 16.58 6.70 -75.69
CA LEU A 8 17.70 5.86 -76.14
C LEU A 8 17.92 4.78 -75.09
N ASN A 9 17.80 3.52 -75.50
CA ASN A 9 17.99 2.33 -74.67
C ASN A 9 19.36 1.73 -75.04
N PRO A 10 20.40 1.76 -74.17
CA PRO A 10 21.62 1.02 -74.43
C PRO A 10 21.83 -0.13 -73.42
N SER A 11 21.86 -1.33 -74.00
CA SER A 11 22.76 -2.47 -73.77
C SER A 11 22.94 -3.04 -72.34
N LYS A 12 23.11 -4.38 -72.29
CA LYS A 12 23.36 -5.21 -71.09
C LYS A 12 24.57 -4.79 -70.22
N SER A 13 25.36 -3.79 -70.62
CA SER A 13 26.46 -3.21 -69.84
C SER A 13 25.99 -2.13 -68.84
N SER A 14 24.83 -1.50 -69.06
CA SER A 14 24.27 -0.46 -68.15
C SER A 14 23.63 -1.03 -66.88
N LYS A 15 23.20 -2.30 -66.89
CA LYS A 15 22.57 -2.97 -65.73
C LYS A 15 23.56 -3.33 -64.62
N ILE A 16 24.83 -3.60 -64.96
CA ILE A 16 25.88 -3.93 -63.98
C ILE A 16 26.39 -2.66 -63.28
N PHE A 17 26.46 -1.54 -64.01
CA PHE A 17 26.85 -0.25 -63.46
C PHE A 17 25.73 0.39 -62.60
N ALA A 18 24.46 0.25 -63.01
CA ALA A 18 23.31 0.73 -62.23
C ALA A 18 23.07 -0.06 -60.93
N ASN A 19 23.27 -1.38 -60.93
CA ASN A 19 23.11 -2.20 -59.72
C ASN A 19 24.22 -1.95 -58.67
N THR A 20 25.43 -1.62 -59.12
CA THR A 20 26.56 -1.31 -58.22
C THR A 20 26.36 0.05 -57.55
N ILE A 21 25.92 1.07 -58.31
CA ILE A 21 25.60 2.40 -57.77
C ILE A 21 24.34 2.37 -56.89
N SER A 22 23.32 1.55 -57.21
CA SER A 22 22.14 1.33 -56.36
C SER A 22 22.48 0.67 -55.02
N SER A 23 23.44 -0.26 -54.98
CA SER A 23 23.86 -0.90 -53.72
C SER A 23 24.68 0.05 -52.85
N LEU A 24 25.52 0.89 -53.47
CA LEU A 24 26.34 1.89 -52.78
C LEU A 24 25.51 3.05 -52.22
N THR A 25 24.46 3.49 -52.92
CA THR A 25 23.53 4.50 -52.41
C THR A 25 22.63 3.96 -51.30
N SER A 26 22.16 2.71 -51.39
CA SER A 26 21.34 2.09 -50.34
C SER A 26 22.10 1.89 -49.02
N SER A 27 23.39 1.55 -49.06
CA SER A 27 24.25 1.38 -47.88
C SER A 27 24.61 2.71 -47.23
N PHE A 28 24.83 3.76 -48.04
CA PHE A 28 25.07 5.12 -47.52
C PHE A 28 23.79 5.74 -46.92
N ILE A 29 22.64 5.52 -47.57
CA ILE A 29 21.33 5.99 -47.10
C ILE A 29 20.91 5.20 -45.85
N SER A 30 21.14 3.89 -45.76
CA SER A 30 20.81 3.11 -44.56
C SER A 30 21.73 3.42 -43.37
N LYS A 31 23.03 3.67 -43.60
CA LYS A 31 23.94 4.13 -42.53
C LYS A 31 23.57 5.52 -42.02
N ASN A 32 23.20 6.45 -42.91
CA ASN A 32 22.73 7.77 -42.51
C ASN A 32 21.34 7.70 -41.86
N LEU A 33 20.41 6.88 -42.35
CA LEU A 33 19.10 6.64 -41.71
C LEU A 33 19.26 6.00 -40.34
N ASN A 34 20.18 5.06 -40.16
CA ASN A 34 20.50 4.47 -38.85
C ASN A 34 21.11 5.53 -37.93
N HIS A 35 21.98 6.41 -38.45
CA HIS A 35 22.50 7.53 -37.67
C HIS A 35 21.39 8.54 -37.30
N PHE A 36 20.43 8.81 -38.19
CA PHE A 36 19.29 9.69 -37.93
C PHE A 36 18.26 9.06 -36.99
N GLN A 37 17.97 7.76 -37.13
CA GLN A 37 17.11 6.99 -36.22
C GLN A 37 17.75 6.87 -34.83
N ASN A 38 19.07 6.66 -34.76
CA ASN A 38 19.79 6.61 -33.49
C ASN A 38 19.86 7.99 -32.82
N LYS A 39 19.97 9.08 -33.60
CA LYS A 39 19.85 10.45 -33.11
C LYS A 39 18.44 10.77 -32.62
N ASN A 40 17.39 10.30 -33.31
CA ASN A 40 15.99 10.43 -32.87
C ASN A 40 15.67 9.57 -31.63
N ASN A 41 16.18 8.35 -31.53
CA ASN A 41 16.02 7.52 -30.33
C ASN A 41 16.76 8.10 -29.13
N ASN A 42 17.96 8.64 -29.34
CA ASN A 42 18.68 9.38 -28.31
C ASN A 42 17.94 10.67 -27.93
N ASN A 43 17.34 11.39 -28.89
CA ASN A 43 16.49 12.55 -28.59
C ASN A 43 15.23 12.14 -27.82
N ASN A 44 14.60 11.02 -28.13
CA ASN A 44 13.43 10.53 -27.39
C ASN A 44 13.79 10.08 -25.97
N LYS A 45 14.96 9.46 -25.79
CA LYS A 45 15.50 9.07 -24.48
C LYS A 45 15.98 10.29 -23.68
N LEU A 46 16.58 11.27 -24.34
CA LEU A 46 16.97 12.54 -23.75
C LEU A 46 15.73 13.34 -23.36
N ASN A 47 14.70 13.37 -24.20
CA ASN A 47 13.42 14.01 -23.90
C ASN A 47 12.68 13.29 -22.77
N SER A 48 12.75 11.96 -22.69
CA SER A 48 12.17 11.23 -21.55
C SER A 48 12.97 11.45 -20.26
N LEU A 49 14.30 11.54 -20.34
CA LEU A 49 15.18 11.91 -19.23
C LEU A 49 14.96 13.35 -18.79
N ILE A 50 14.87 14.30 -19.71
CA ILE A 50 14.54 15.71 -19.44
C ILE A 50 13.16 15.80 -18.84
N LYS A 51 12.17 15.07 -19.35
CA LYS A 51 10.81 15.03 -18.78
C LYS A 51 10.79 14.39 -17.38
N GLN A 52 11.66 13.41 -17.11
CA GLN A 52 11.85 12.85 -15.77
C GLN A 52 12.60 13.80 -14.83
N ILE A 53 13.58 14.54 -15.34
CA ILE A 53 14.36 15.55 -14.62
C ILE A 53 13.47 16.76 -14.31
N ASP A 54 12.63 17.21 -15.25
CA ASP A 54 11.63 18.26 -15.08
C ASP A 54 10.54 17.83 -14.08
N LYS A 55 10.05 16.58 -14.16
CA LYS A 55 9.13 16.01 -13.14
C LYS A 55 9.77 16.00 -11.75
N LYS A 56 11.11 15.94 -11.67
CA LYS A 56 11.88 15.98 -10.42
C LYS A 56 12.21 17.43 -9.98
N LEU A 57 12.37 18.36 -10.92
CA LEU A 57 12.70 19.77 -10.66
C LEU A 57 11.50 20.59 -10.15
N PHE A 58 10.28 20.20 -10.50
CA PHE A 58 9.04 20.79 -9.97
C PHE A 58 8.52 20.08 -8.72
N SER A 59 9.41 19.41 -7.96
CA SER A 59 9.03 18.83 -6.68
C SER A 59 8.81 19.95 -5.66
N VAL A 60 7.61 20.01 -5.12
CA VAL A 60 7.33 20.91 -4.00
C VAL A 60 8.19 20.49 -2.81
N ASN A 61 8.94 21.43 -2.24
CA ASN A 61 9.90 21.13 -1.17
C ASN A 61 9.62 21.97 0.07
N VAL A 62 9.96 21.45 1.24
CA VAL A 62 9.99 22.26 2.46
C VAL A 62 10.98 23.42 2.25
N GLN A 63 10.66 24.59 2.79
CA GLN A 63 11.37 25.86 2.60
C GLN A 63 11.17 26.53 1.22
N SER A 64 10.44 25.91 0.29
CA SER A 64 10.05 26.56 -0.98
C SER A 64 8.69 27.25 -0.87
N LYS A 65 8.45 28.26 -1.72
CA LYS A 65 7.13 28.90 -1.81
C LYS A 65 6.08 27.88 -2.26
N ALA A 66 4.91 27.93 -1.63
CA ALA A 66 3.76 27.13 -2.02
C ALA A 66 3.37 27.44 -3.48
N PRO A 67 3.23 26.43 -4.35
CA PRO A 67 2.83 26.65 -5.74
C PRO A 67 1.46 27.31 -5.81
N ASP A 68 1.39 28.47 -6.46
CA ASP A 68 0.15 29.23 -6.58
C ASP A 68 -0.84 28.55 -7.54
N PHE A 69 -2.13 28.76 -7.25
CA PHE A 69 -3.24 28.25 -8.04
C PHE A 69 -4.48 29.12 -7.90
N LYS A 70 -5.37 29.00 -8.89
CA LYS A 70 -6.74 29.49 -8.84
C LYS A 70 -7.66 28.34 -9.20
N ALA A 71 -8.68 28.10 -8.40
CA ALA A 71 -9.64 27.04 -8.62
C ALA A 71 -10.98 27.37 -7.96
N THR A 72 -12.03 26.70 -8.41
CA THR A 72 -13.35 26.80 -7.79
C THR A 72 -13.40 25.92 -6.55
N ALA A 73 -13.92 26.46 -5.45
CA ALA A 73 -14.15 25.74 -4.20
C ALA A 73 -15.61 25.86 -3.75
N VAL A 74 -16.06 24.88 -2.97
CA VAL A 74 -17.34 24.96 -2.26
C VAL A 74 -17.09 25.55 -0.87
N ILE A 75 -17.72 26.70 -0.59
CA ILE A 75 -17.62 27.42 0.69
C ILE A 75 -19.03 27.79 1.12
N ASN A 76 -19.47 27.30 2.28
CA ASN A 76 -20.84 27.50 2.77
C ASN A 76 -21.90 27.12 1.72
N GLU A 77 -21.71 25.97 1.05
CA GLU A 77 -22.59 25.45 0.00
C GLU A 77 -22.67 26.31 -1.29
N GLU A 78 -21.85 27.36 -1.40
CA GLU A 78 -21.74 28.19 -2.60
C GLU A 78 -20.44 27.91 -3.37
N PHE A 79 -20.47 28.10 -4.69
CA PHE A 79 -19.28 28.04 -5.54
C PHE A 79 -18.55 29.37 -5.55
N LYS A 80 -17.27 29.35 -5.21
CA LYS A 80 -16.40 30.54 -5.22
C LYS A 80 -15.05 30.21 -5.84
N ASP A 81 -14.57 31.11 -6.70
CA ASP A 81 -13.21 31.02 -7.19
C ASP A 81 -12.24 31.53 -6.13
N VAL A 82 -11.24 30.72 -5.80
CA VAL A 82 -10.29 30.97 -4.73
C VAL A 82 -8.86 30.79 -5.20
N SER A 83 -7.98 31.62 -4.65
CA SER A 83 -6.53 31.44 -4.66
C SER A 83 -6.03 31.03 -3.27
N ILE A 84 -4.73 30.74 -3.13
CA ILE A 84 -4.11 30.47 -1.83
C ILE A 84 -4.37 31.61 -0.83
N LYS A 85 -4.35 32.86 -1.30
CA LYS A 85 -4.59 34.04 -0.46
C LYS A 85 -6.03 34.09 0.04
N ASP A 86 -6.98 33.73 -0.82
CA ASP A 86 -8.41 33.69 -0.46
C ASP A 86 -8.70 32.55 0.51
N LEU A 87 -8.02 31.40 0.35
CA LEU A 87 -8.11 30.26 1.28
C LEU A 87 -7.52 30.58 2.66
N LYS A 88 -6.44 31.38 2.72
CA LYS A 88 -5.92 31.93 3.96
C LYS A 88 -6.91 32.89 4.62
N GLY A 89 -7.53 33.76 3.81
CA GLY A 89 -8.45 34.78 4.30
C GLY A 89 -7.77 35.69 5.32
N ASN A 90 -8.34 35.80 6.51
CA ASN A 90 -7.79 36.59 7.61
C ASN A 90 -6.70 35.85 8.40
N HIS A 91 -6.49 34.56 8.12
CA HIS A 91 -5.53 33.74 8.84
C HIS A 91 -4.14 33.85 8.23
N LYS A 92 -3.12 33.81 9.10
CA LYS A 92 -1.73 33.84 8.65
C LYS A 92 -1.27 32.49 8.10
N TRP A 93 -1.73 31.39 8.70
CA TRP A 93 -1.32 30.04 8.34
C TRP A 93 -2.40 29.35 7.48
N LEU A 94 -1.97 28.43 6.62
CA LEU A 94 -2.86 27.57 5.83
C LEU A 94 -2.41 26.11 5.91
N ILE A 95 -3.34 25.24 6.27
CA ILE A 95 -3.22 23.79 6.07
C ILE A 95 -3.99 23.44 4.81
N LEU A 96 -3.26 23.07 3.76
CA LEU A 96 -3.83 22.55 2.53
C LEU A 96 -3.62 21.05 2.49
N PHE A 97 -4.70 20.27 2.43
CA PHE A 97 -4.61 18.82 2.38
C PHE A 97 -5.39 18.23 1.20
N PHE A 98 -4.74 17.31 0.51
CA PHE A 98 -5.27 16.59 -0.63
C PHE A 98 -5.88 15.27 -0.17
N TYR A 99 -6.93 14.84 -0.86
CA TYR A 99 -7.51 13.51 -0.70
C TYR A 99 -7.82 12.90 -2.07
N PRO A 100 -7.87 11.56 -2.18
CA PRO A 100 -7.97 10.90 -3.48
C PRO A 100 -9.25 11.22 -4.28
N LEU A 101 -10.43 10.94 -3.70
CA LEU A 101 -11.73 11.00 -4.37
C LEU A 101 -12.88 11.19 -3.36
N ASP A 102 -13.90 11.91 -3.81
CA ASP A 102 -15.24 11.98 -3.19
C ASP A 102 -15.92 10.61 -3.13
N PHE A 103 -16.90 10.46 -2.21
CA PHE A 103 -17.71 9.23 -2.06
C PHE A 103 -16.90 7.94 -1.85
N THR A 104 -15.77 8.03 -1.15
CA THR A 104 -14.93 6.89 -0.75
C THR A 104 -14.91 6.68 0.77
N PHE A 105 -14.19 5.66 1.26
CA PHE A 105 -14.30 5.21 2.65
C PHE A 105 -13.46 5.99 3.67
N VAL A 106 -12.18 6.26 3.36
CA VAL A 106 -11.25 6.92 4.32
C VAL A 106 -11.35 8.45 4.22
N CYS A 107 -11.53 9.00 3.01
CA CYS A 107 -11.60 10.44 2.77
C CYS A 107 -12.62 11.20 3.64
N PRO A 108 -13.87 10.74 3.83
CA PRO A 108 -14.84 11.47 4.65
C PRO A 108 -14.38 11.55 6.10
N THR A 109 -13.72 10.51 6.63
CA THR A 109 -13.24 10.51 8.02
C THR A 109 -12.22 11.61 8.28
N GLU A 110 -11.32 11.86 7.33
CA GLU A 110 -10.30 12.92 7.45
C GLU A 110 -10.93 14.31 7.36
N ILE A 111 -11.76 14.55 6.33
CA ILE A 111 -12.39 15.84 6.08
C ILE A 111 -13.29 16.22 7.27
N ILE A 112 -14.08 15.27 7.77
CA ILE A 112 -14.93 15.45 8.95
C ILE A 112 -14.08 15.77 10.19
N ALA A 113 -12.97 15.04 10.43
CA ALA A 113 -12.12 15.27 11.59
C ALA A 113 -11.48 16.66 11.58
N PHE A 114 -11.01 17.15 10.42
CA PHE A 114 -10.51 18.52 10.28
C PHE A 114 -11.63 19.56 10.44
N ASN A 115 -12.79 19.31 9.85
CA ASN A 115 -13.95 20.20 9.93
C ASN A 115 -14.46 20.39 11.36
N ASP A 116 -14.60 19.29 12.10
CA ASP A 116 -15.14 19.31 13.47
C ASP A 116 -14.17 20.03 14.43
N ARG A 117 -12.86 19.98 14.14
CA ARG A 117 -11.80 20.67 14.90
C ARG A 117 -11.37 22.00 14.30
N LYS A 118 -12.09 22.53 13.31
CA LYS A 118 -11.77 23.83 12.66
C LYS A 118 -11.53 24.95 13.68
N LYS A 119 -12.31 24.99 14.77
CA LYS A 119 -12.17 26.01 15.81
C LYS A 119 -10.77 26.03 16.45
N GLU A 120 -10.16 24.87 16.66
CA GLU A 120 -8.80 24.79 17.21
C GLU A 120 -7.75 25.37 16.25
N PHE A 121 -7.96 25.26 14.94
CA PHE A 121 -7.10 25.87 13.94
C PHE A 121 -7.32 27.38 13.84
N ASP A 122 -8.58 27.83 13.90
CA ASP A 122 -8.94 29.25 13.89
C ASP A 122 -8.34 30.00 15.10
N GLU A 123 -8.37 29.38 16.29
CA GLU A 123 -7.73 29.90 17.51
C GLU A 123 -6.20 30.03 17.39
N LEU A 124 -5.59 29.25 16.50
CA LEU A 124 -4.17 29.30 16.16
C LEU A 124 -3.90 30.15 14.92
N ASP A 125 -4.84 30.99 14.48
CA ASP A 125 -4.68 31.84 13.31
C ASP A 125 -4.31 31.05 12.03
N CYS A 126 -4.94 29.88 11.88
CA CYS A 126 -4.69 28.94 10.80
C CYS A 126 -5.99 28.53 10.10
N SER A 127 -6.04 28.77 8.80
CA SER A 127 -7.08 28.25 7.90
C SER A 127 -6.80 26.80 7.51
N VAL A 128 -7.86 26.05 7.20
CA VAL A 128 -7.78 24.67 6.74
C VAL A 128 -8.62 24.51 5.48
N SER A 129 -8.05 23.90 4.43
CA SER A 129 -8.73 23.64 3.16
C SER A 129 -8.44 22.23 2.67
N ALA A 130 -9.49 21.57 2.17
CA ALA A 130 -9.40 20.28 1.49
C ALA A 130 -9.29 20.47 -0.03
N CYS A 131 -8.69 19.53 -0.75
CA CYS A 131 -8.58 19.54 -2.22
C CYS A 131 -8.62 18.12 -2.80
N SER A 132 -9.37 17.89 -3.87
CA SER A 132 -9.28 16.66 -4.67
C SER A 132 -9.50 16.95 -6.15
N VAL A 133 -9.34 15.94 -6.99
CA VAL A 133 -9.53 16.03 -8.44
C VAL A 133 -11.00 16.03 -8.89
N ASP A 134 -11.94 15.98 -7.94
CA ASP A 134 -13.37 15.94 -8.22
C ASP A 134 -13.89 17.34 -8.57
N SER A 135 -15.08 17.40 -9.18
CA SER A 135 -15.74 18.66 -9.52
C SER A 135 -16.36 19.33 -8.29
N HIS A 136 -16.49 20.65 -8.31
CA HIS A 136 -17.20 21.41 -7.27
C HIS A 136 -18.68 20.97 -7.13
N PHE A 137 -19.30 20.45 -8.19
CA PHE A 137 -20.64 19.83 -8.13
C PHE A 137 -20.63 18.53 -7.31
N SER A 138 -19.61 17.70 -7.47
CA SER A 138 -19.44 16.47 -6.68
C SER A 138 -19.27 16.80 -5.20
N HIS A 139 -18.43 17.79 -4.89
CA HIS A 139 -18.24 18.26 -3.52
C HIS A 139 -19.55 18.73 -2.88
N LEU A 140 -20.34 19.54 -3.59
CA LEU A 140 -21.63 20.02 -3.08
C LEU A 140 -22.61 18.86 -2.85
N ALA A 141 -22.69 17.91 -3.78
CA ALA A 141 -23.51 16.71 -3.60
C ALA A 141 -23.07 15.89 -2.37
N TRP A 142 -21.76 15.80 -2.12
CA TRP A 142 -21.20 15.05 -1.00
C TRP A 142 -21.40 15.76 0.35
N ILE A 143 -21.34 17.10 0.37
CA ILE A 143 -21.73 17.95 1.51
C ILE A 143 -23.21 17.75 1.85
N ASN A 144 -24.08 17.73 0.84
CA ASN A 144 -25.52 17.52 1.01
C ASN A 144 -25.89 16.08 1.42
N THR A 145 -24.96 15.14 1.31
CA THR A 145 -25.18 13.76 1.75
C THR A 145 -24.96 13.64 3.27
N PRO A 146 -25.89 13.04 4.04
CA PRO A 146 -25.71 12.86 5.47
C PRO A 146 -24.52 11.97 5.83
N ARG A 147 -23.81 12.27 6.93
CA ARG A 147 -22.67 11.47 7.43
C ARG A 147 -23.01 9.99 7.64
N LYS A 148 -24.24 9.68 8.07
CA LYS A 148 -24.73 8.30 8.25
C LYS A 148 -24.77 7.49 6.95
N GLN A 149 -24.80 8.15 5.80
CA GLN A 149 -24.81 7.54 4.46
C GLN A 149 -23.43 7.64 3.78
N GLY A 150 -22.37 7.99 4.52
CA GLY A 150 -21.02 8.17 3.96
C GLY A 150 -20.77 9.55 3.34
N GLY A 151 -21.67 10.51 3.56
CA GLY A 151 -21.49 11.91 3.17
C GLY A 151 -20.65 12.72 4.15
N LEU A 152 -20.42 13.99 3.83
CA LEU A 152 -19.70 14.92 4.72
C LEU A 152 -20.65 15.61 5.71
N GLY A 153 -21.87 15.92 5.29
CA GLY A 153 -22.75 16.87 5.99
C GLY A 153 -22.24 18.32 5.89
N PRO A 154 -22.81 19.25 6.68
CA PRO A 154 -22.43 20.66 6.63
C PRO A 154 -20.95 20.89 6.93
N MET A 155 -20.24 21.52 5.99
CA MET A 155 -18.81 21.79 6.06
C MET A 155 -18.53 23.29 6.28
N LYS A 156 -17.56 23.56 7.17
CA LYS A 156 -17.05 24.89 7.53
C LYS A 156 -15.70 25.18 6.88
N ILE A 157 -15.01 24.15 6.38
CA ILE A 157 -13.76 24.29 5.65
C ILE A 157 -14.03 24.34 4.15
N PRO A 158 -13.29 25.15 3.37
CA PRO A 158 -13.37 25.12 1.91
C PRO A 158 -12.95 23.75 1.34
N ILE A 159 -13.66 23.30 0.31
CA ILE A 159 -13.28 22.12 -0.48
C ILE A 159 -13.01 22.55 -1.91
N VAL A 160 -11.74 22.51 -2.31
CA VAL A 160 -11.23 22.96 -3.61
C VAL A 160 -11.32 21.85 -4.65
N SER A 161 -11.85 22.20 -5.83
CA SER A 161 -11.92 21.33 -6.99
C SER A 161 -10.69 21.49 -7.89
N ASP A 162 -9.87 20.45 -7.99
CA ASP A 162 -8.73 20.35 -8.89
C ASP A 162 -9.07 19.50 -10.12
N ILE A 163 -10.16 19.85 -10.81
CA ILE A 163 -10.67 19.07 -11.95
C ILE A 163 -9.64 18.95 -13.09
N THR A 164 -8.74 19.93 -13.24
CA THR A 164 -7.66 19.89 -14.25
C THR A 164 -6.45 19.07 -13.79
N LYS A 165 -6.38 18.70 -12.50
CA LYS A 165 -5.29 17.97 -11.85
C LYS A 165 -3.98 18.75 -11.76
N ASP A 166 -4.01 20.03 -12.12
CA ASP A 166 -2.83 20.89 -12.15
C ASP A 166 -2.32 21.20 -10.75
N ILE A 167 -3.22 21.36 -9.77
CA ILE A 167 -2.84 21.65 -8.39
C ILE A 167 -2.13 20.41 -7.81
N SER A 168 -2.74 19.24 -7.92
CA SER A 168 -2.19 17.98 -7.44
C SER A 168 -0.84 17.67 -8.08
N LYS A 169 -0.66 18.04 -9.36
CA LYS A 169 0.61 17.91 -10.07
C LYS A 169 1.66 18.89 -9.57
N LYS A 170 1.33 20.16 -9.37
CA LYS A 170 2.22 21.20 -8.81
C LYS A 170 2.70 20.86 -7.41
N TYR A 171 1.82 20.28 -6.59
CA TYR A 171 2.15 19.83 -5.23
C TYR A 171 2.80 18.44 -5.19
N GLY A 172 3.00 17.78 -6.34
CA GLY A 172 3.72 16.51 -6.43
C GLY A 172 2.97 15.32 -5.82
N VAL A 173 1.65 15.41 -5.66
CA VAL A 173 0.80 14.38 -5.04
C VAL A 173 -0.07 13.62 -6.04
N LEU A 174 -0.10 14.03 -7.30
CA LEU A 174 -0.86 13.33 -8.34
C LEU A 174 -0.23 11.98 -8.71
N LEU A 175 -1.01 10.91 -8.59
CA LEU A 175 -0.66 9.59 -9.11
C LEU A 175 -0.99 9.47 -10.60
N ASP A 176 -0.29 8.55 -11.28
CA ASP A 176 -0.55 8.25 -12.69
C ASP A 176 -1.97 7.66 -12.92
N SER A 177 -2.62 7.14 -11.86
CA SER A 177 -4.03 6.74 -11.86
C SER A 177 -5.01 7.92 -11.91
N GLY A 178 -4.51 9.15 -11.83
CA GLY A 178 -5.31 10.37 -11.98
C GLY A 178 -6.00 10.85 -10.71
N VAL A 179 -5.57 10.38 -9.53
CA VAL A 179 -6.03 10.81 -8.20
C VAL A 179 -4.87 11.33 -7.37
N ALA A 180 -5.14 12.15 -6.35
CA ALA A 180 -4.11 12.63 -5.44
C ALA A 180 -3.81 11.62 -4.32
N LEU A 181 -2.54 11.53 -3.91
CA LEU A 181 -2.14 10.94 -2.63
C LEU A 181 -2.69 11.77 -1.46
N ARG A 182 -2.64 11.20 -0.25
CA ARG A 182 -3.01 11.89 0.99
C ARG A 182 -1.89 12.84 1.43
N GLY A 183 -1.64 13.87 0.62
CA GLY A 183 -0.66 14.93 0.90
C GLY A 183 -1.23 16.04 1.77
N LEU A 184 -0.50 16.50 2.77
CA LEU A 184 -0.84 17.64 3.63
C LEU A 184 0.34 18.58 3.70
N PHE A 185 0.06 19.87 3.56
CA PHE A 185 1.02 20.95 3.50
C PHE A 185 0.68 22.01 4.54
N ILE A 186 1.64 22.31 5.43
CA ILE A 186 1.52 23.45 6.35
C ILE A 186 2.27 24.63 5.74
N ILE A 187 1.53 25.69 5.40
CA ILE A 187 2.01 26.89 4.71
C ILE A 187 2.00 28.06 5.70
N ASP A 188 3.12 28.75 5.79
CA ASP A 188 3.34 29.84 6.74
C ASP A 188 2.85 31.20 6.23
N PRO A 189 2.96 32.28 7.04
CA PRO A 189 2.52 33.62 6.65
C PRO A 189 3.22 34.19 5.42
N ASN A 190 4.42 33.70 5.09
CA ASN A 190 5.23 34.12 3.95
C ASN A 190 5.00 33.26 2.70
N ASP A 191 3.93 32.47 2.68
CA ASP A 191 3.59 31.49 1.63
C ASP A 191 4.66 30.43 1.43
N VAL A 192 5.42 30.09 2.47
CA VAL A 192 6.48 29.07 2.40
C VAL A 192 6.00 27.79 3.07
N ILE A 193 6.25 26.65 2.42
CA ILE A 193 5.90 25.33 2.96
C ILE A 193 6.87 25.00 4.10
N ARG A 194 6.33 24.74 5.28
CA ARG A 194 7.10 24.38 6.47
C ARG A 194 7.07 22.89 6.79
N GLN A 195 6.03 22.20 6.34
CA GLN A 195 5.85 20.79 6.62
C GLN A 195 5.07 20.12 5.48
N ILE A 196 5.47 18.89 5.16
CA ILE A 196 4.83 18.03 4.16
C ILE A 196 4.62 16.66 4.80
N THR A 197 3.37 16.18 4.82
CA THR A 197 3.02 14.80 5.18
C THR A 197 2.38 14.14 3.98
N ILE A 198 2.91 13.01 3.50
CA ILE A 198 2.31 12.26 2.38
C ILE A 198 2.09 10.82 2.83
N ASN A 199 0.82 10.43 2.91
CA ASN A 199 0.44 9.05 3.18
C ASN A 199 -0.02 8.35 1.90
N ASP A 200 0.14 7.03 1.89
CA ASP A 200 -0.49 6.16 0.88
C ASP A 200 -2.03 6.18 1.03
N LEU A 201 -2.75 5.76 -0.01
CA LEU A 201 -4.20 5.86 -0.14
C LEU A 201 -4.98 5.19 1.00
N SER A 202 -4.42 4.13 1.58
CA SER A 202 -5.05 3.30 2.61
C SER A 202 -4.86 3.83 4.04
N ILE A 203 -4.00 4.83 4.26
CA ILE A 203 -3.60 5.28 5.60
C ILE A 203 -4.06 6.72 5.84
N GLY A 204 -5.05 6.90 6.73
CA GLY A 204 -5.52 8.22 7.16
C GLY A 204 -4.45 9.02 7.93
N ARG A 205 -4.57 10.34 7.93
CA ARG A 205 -3.71 11.27 8.66
C ARG A 205 -4.24 11.55 10.07
N SER A 206 -3.36 12.07 10.92
CA SER A 206 -3.70 12.50 12.28
C SER A 206 -3.88 14.03 12.36
N VAL A 207 -5.06 14.45 12.82
CA VAL A 207 -5.37 15.85 13.09
C VAL A 207 -4.56 16.36 14.30
N ASP A 208 -4.36 15.51 15.31
CA ASP A 208 -3.56 15.84 16.50
C ASP A 208 -2.10 16.13 16.15
N GLU A 209 -1.53 15.32 15.27
CA GLU A 209 -0.16 15.54 14.80
C GLU A 209 -0.04 16.85 14.00
N THR A 210 -1.04 17.14 13.16
CA THR A 210 -1.09 18.40 12.41
C THR A 210 -1.13 19.61 13.34
N LEU A 211 -1.97 19.57 14.39
CA LEU A 211 -2.02 20.62 15.41
C LEU A 211 -0.73 20.73 16.21
N ARG A 212 -0.10 19.60 16.56
CA ARG A 212 1.18 19.57 17.28
C ARG A 212 2.28 20.24 16.45
N LEU A 213 2.35 19.93 15.15
CA LEU A 213 3.32 20.52 14.23
C LEU A 213 3.06 22.00 14.00
N LEU A 214 1.80 22.42 13.81
CA LEU A 214 1.43 23.82 13.69
C LEU A 214 1.87 24.64 14.92
N LYS A 215 1.54 24.17 16.12
CA LYS A 215 1.94 24.83 17.38
C LYS A 215 3.45 24.94 17.53
N ALA A 216 4.18 23.90 17.14
CA ALA A 216 5.63 23.90 17.15
C ALA A 216 6.23 24.92 16.17
N LEU A 217 5.71 24.98 14.95
CA LEU A 217 6.15 25.95 13.94
C LEU A 217 5.90 27.39 14.40
N GLN A 218 4.74 27.67 14.98
CA GLN A 218 4.40 28.99 15.52
C GLN A 218 5.25 29.36 16.74
N PHE A 219 5.56 28.39 17.60
CA PHE A 219 6.47 28.60 18.73
C PHE A 219 7.88 29.00 18.24
N TYR A 220 8.39 28.29 17.23
CA TYR A 220 9.69 28.60 16.64
C TYR A 220 9.71 30.01 16.03
N GLU A 221 8.67 30.38 15.28
CA GLU A 221 8.56 31.71 14.66
C GLU A 221 8.55 32.84 15.71
N LYS A 222 7.88 32.61 16.85
CA LYS A 222 7.77 33.61 17.92
C LYS A 222 9.04 33.74 18.76
N ASN A 223 9.71 32.63 19.07
CA ASN A 223 10.79 32.60 20.08
C ASN A 223 12.19 32.45 19.47
N GLY A 224 12.31 31.98 18.22
CA GLY A 224 13.60 31.70 17.56
C GLY A 224 14.35 30.48 18.12
N GLU A 225 13.77 29.76 19.08
CA GLU A 225 14.38 28.60 19.72
C GLU A 225 14.02 27.30 18.98
N VAL A 226 15.03 26.53 18.60
CA VAL A 226 14.83 25.21 17.97
C VAL A 226 14.21 24.25 18.97
N LEU A 227 13.12 23.60 18.57
CA LEU A 227 12.47 22.57 19.37
C LEU A 227 13.21 21.23 19.18
N ASN A 228 13.58 20.60 20.29
CA ASN A 228 13.96 19.18 20.32
C ASN A 228 12.74 18.29 20.06
N VAL A 229 12.83 16.96 20.24
CA VAL A 229 11.69 16.02 20.07
C VAL A 229 10.41 16.59 20.68
N ILE A 230 9.48 17.02 19.83
CA ILE A 230 8.27 17.72 20.26
C ILE A 230 7.30 16.67 20.78
N ARG A 231 7.22 16.55 22.11
CA ARG A 231 6.16 15.79 22.79
C ARG A 231 4.86 16.61 22.81
N THR A 232 3.74 15.95 23.07
CA THR A 232 2.43 16.59 23.22
C THR A 232 2.52 17.82 24.14
N PHE A 233 2.07 18.97 23.65
CA PHE A 233 1.94 20.17 24.47
C PHE A 233 0.88 19.92 25.56
N SER A 234 1.31 19.60 26.78
CA SER A 234 0.41 19.56 27.93
C SER A 234 -0.16 20.95 28.17
N LYS A 235 -1.47 21.05 28.42
CA LYS A 235 -2.22 22.31 28.66
C LYS A 235 -1.63 23.22 29.76
N LYS A 236 -0.66 22.74 30.56
CA LYS A 236 -0.04 23.50 31.65
C LYS A 236 1.08 24.48 31.25
N ASN A 237 1.61 24.41 30.03
CA ASN A 237 2.77 25.24 29.65
C ASN A 237 2.41 26.34 28.65
N SER A 238 1.61 27.31 29.09
CA SER A 238 1.65 28.66 28.52
C SER A 238 2.90 29.38 29.09
N PRO A 239 3.83 29.91 28.28
CA PRO A 239 5.05 30.49 28.83
C PRO A 239 4.75 31.81 29.54
N LYS A 240 4.89 31.83 30.87
CA LYS A 240 5.19 33.06 31.62
C LYS A 240 6.70 33.16 31.78
N ASN A 241 7.25 34.24 31.23
CA ASN A 241 8.53 34.91 31.48
C ASN A 241 9.82 34.07 31.66
N SER A 242 10.80 34.42 30.82
CA SER A 242 12.21 34.03 30.93
C SER A 242 12.86 34.52 32.24
N PRO A 243 13.96 33.87 32.64
CA PRO A 243 15.25 34.56 32.51
C PRO A 243 16.44 33.71 32.03
N LYS A 244 17.48 34.47 31.67
CA LYS A 244 18.76 34.19 31.01
C LYS A 244 19.68 33.13 31.65
N ASN A 245 20.55 32.61 30.77
CA ASN A 245 21.89 32.01 30.98
C ASN A 245 21.99 30.55 31.45
N SER A 246 22.42 29.67 30.54
CA SER A 246 23.19 28.45 30.84
C SER A 246 24.64 28.80 31.20
N PRO A 247 25.31 28.14 32.17
CA PRO A 247 25.98 26.86 31.85
C PRO A 247 26.14 25.81 32.98
N LYS A 248 26.29 24.55 32.54
CA LYS A 248 27.07 23.39 33.10
C LYS A 248 26.74 22.77 34.49
N ASN A 249 26.76 21.42 34.44
CA ASN A 249 27.06 20.43 35.48
C ASN A 249 26.00 20.03 36.52
N SER A 250 25.60 18.76 36.47
CA SER A 250 25.10 17.94 37.59
C SER A 250 26.24 17.56 38.56
N PRO A 251 25.99 16.93 39.74
CA PRO A 251 24.75 16.75 40.50
C PRO A 251 24.86 17.22 41.98
N LYS A 252 23.74 17.43 42.69
CA LYS A 252 23.69 17.25 44.16
C LYS A 252 22.25 17.12 44.69
N ASN A 253 22.04 16.03 45.42
CA ASN A 253 20.91 15.76 46.31
C ASN A 253 20.98 16.63 47.57
N SER A 254 19.85 17.18 48.01
CA SER A 254 19.38 17.32 49.42
C SER A 254 18.04 18.08 49.36
N LYS A 255 16.93 17.41 49.67
CA LYS A 255 16.17 17.53 50.93
C LYS A 255 15.82 18.98 51.27
N ASP A 256 14.54 19.34 51.13
CA ASP A 256 13.69 19.70 52.27
C ASP A 256 12.20 19.69 51.88
N ASN A 257 11.40 19.16 52.80
CA ASN A 257 9.95 19.01 52.74
C ASN A 257 9.27 20.22 53.41
N SER A 258 8.10 20.62 52.91
CA SER A 258 6.87 20.94 53.68
C SER A 258 5.81 21.38 52.66
N GLU A 259 4.83 20.51 52.41
CA GLU A 259 3.44 20.61 52.93
C GLU A 259 2.65 21.68 52.17
N ASP A 260 1.66 21.29 51.36
CA ASP A 260 0.31 21.12 51.90
C ASP A 260 -0.72 20.60 50.87
N ASN A 261 -1.67 19.82 51.42
CA ASN A 261 -3.05 19.57 50.99
C ASN A 261 -3.44 18.53 49.91
N SER A 262 -4.12 17.51 50.47
CA SER A 262 -5.46 17.01 50.12
C SER A 262 -5.64 16.10 48.89
N GLU A 263 -5.74 14.81 49.20
CA GLU A 263 -6.69 13.81 48.70
C GLU A 263 -7.25 14.00 47.27
N THR A 264 -6.71 13.23 46.33
CA THR A 264 -7.47 12.44 45.34
C THR A 264 -6.51 11.59 44.50
N GLU A 265 -6.36 10.31 44.85
CA GLU A 265 -5.88 9.26 43.96
C GLU A 265 -6.51 7.93 44.40
N PRO A 266 -7.06 7.16 43.45
CA PRO A 266 -6.21 6.16 42.80
C PRO A 266 -6.58 5.94 41.33
N ILE A 267 -6.02 6.72 40.40
CA ILE A 267 -6.17 6.46 38.94
C ILE A 267 -4.84 6.62 38.18
N LEU A 268 -3.87 7.42 38.66
CA LEU A 268 -2.59 7.57 37.94
C LEU A 268 -1.63 6.38 38.15
N ASN A 269 -1.86 5.54 39.17
CA ASN A 269 -1.05 4.34 39.37
C ASN A 269 -1.35 3.22 38.36
N GLU A 270 -2.53 3.21 37.72
CA GLU A 270 -2.85 2.22 36.66
C GLU A 270 -2.27 2.64 35.31
N VAL A 271 -2.34 3.93 34.96
CA VAL A 271 -1.80 4.45 33.69
C VAL A 271 -0.28 4.32 33.63
N SER A 272 0.41 4.54 34.75
CA SER A 272 1.87 4.35 34.85
C SER A 272 2.29 2.88 34.79
N ALA A 273 1.45 1.95 35.27
CA ALA A 273 1.67 0.52 35.13
C ALA A 273 1.45 0.03 33.70
N GLU A 274 0.51 0.64 32.96
CA GLU A 274 0.30 0.38 31.52
C GLU A 274 1.45 0.92 30.65
N GLU A 275 1.95 2.14 30.92
CA GLU A 275 3.11 2.68 30.21
C GLU A 275 4.41 1.91 30.51
N TYR A 276 4.60 1.46 31.76
CA TYR A 276 5.74 0.59 32.12
C TYR A 276 5.65 -0.78 31.45
N ASN A 277 4.45 -1.37 31.34
CA ASN A 277 4.23 -2.60 30.61
C ASN A 277 4.42 -2.41 29.10
N GLU A 278 3.99 -1.30 28.51
CA GLU A 278 4.23 -0.98 27.09
C GLU A 278 5.72 -0.83 26.78
N GLN A 279 6.49 -0.16 27.65
CA GLN A 279 7.94 -0.05 27.49
C GLN A 279 8.62 -1.42 27.60
N LYS A 280 8.20 -2.27 28.55
CA LYS A 280 8.70 -3.64 28.71
C LYS A 280 8.30 -4.56 27.55
N ILE A 281 7.16 -4.31 26.90
CA ILE A 281 6.73 -5.00 25.67
C ILE A 281 7.58 -4.55 24.47
N ARG A 282 7.83 -3.24 24.31
CA ARG A 282 8.71 -2.71 23.26
C ARG A 282 10.15 -3.20 23.39
N GLU A 283 10.65 -3.37 24.61
CA GLU A 283 11.95 -4.01 24.85
C GLU A 283 11.95 -5.51 24.49
N ARG A 284 10.85 -6.25 24.73
CA ARG A 284 10.71 -7.65 24.27
C ARG A 284 10.70 -7.76 22.74
N ASP A 285 10.06 -6.83 22.05
CA ASP A 285 9.93 -6.85 20.59
C ASP A 285 11.20 -6.39 19.86
N SER A 286 12.14 -5.75 20.57
CA SER A 286 13.48 -5.41 20.06
C SER A 286 14.44 -6.60 19.98
N LYS A 287 14.09 -7.77 20.54
CA LYS A 287 14.88 -8.99 20.35
C LYS A 287 14.75 -9.41 18.89
N LYS A 288 15.78 -9.11 18.09
CA LYS A 288 16.00 -9.74 16.77
C LYS A 288 15.77 -11.25 16.91
N TYR A 289 14.63 -11.73 16.40
CA TYR A 289 14.33 -13.15 16.40
C TYR A 289 15.32 -13.82 15.45
N ASN A 290 16.14 -14.75 15.97
CA ASN A 290 17.03 -15.54 15.13
C ASN A 290 16.20 -16.23 14.04
N LEU A 291 16.69 -16.21 12.81
CA LEU A 291 16.05 -16.81 11.64
C LEU A 291 15.63 -18.27 11.90
N PHE A 292 16.41 -19.00 12.70
CA PHE A 292 16.09 -20.35 13.16
C PHE A 292 14.81 -20.45 13.98
N LYS A 293 14.49 -19.46 14.80
CA LYS A 293 13.28 -19.43 15.62
C LYS A 293 12.04 -19.10 14.76
N LEU A 294 12.21 -18.23 13.77
CA LEU A 294 11.19 -17.98 12.74
C LEU A 294 10.95 -19.24 11.88
N ALA A 295 12.01 -19.90 11.43
CA ALA A 295 11.93 -21.15 10.68
C ALA A 295 11.26 -22.28 11.49
N ALA A 296 11.56 -22.39 12.79
CA ALA A 296 10.93 -23.37 13.67
C ALA A 296 9.44 -23.09 13.93
N ILE A 297 9.00 -21.83 13.88
CA ILE A 297 7.56 -21.49 13.96
C ILE A 297 6.89 -21.87 12.63
N SER A 298 7.52 -21.55 11.50
CA SER A 298 7.00 -21.82 10.17
C SER A 298 6.99 -23.31 9.79
N SER A 299 7.83 -24.16 10.41
CA SER A 299 7.88 -25.60 10.12
C SER A 299 6.55 -26.31 10.42
N SER A 300 5.82 -25.84 11.43
CA SER A 300 4.48 -26.35 11.76
C SER A 300 3.48 -26.14 10.61
N MET A 301 3.55 -24.99 9.92
CA MET A 301 2.70 -24.67 8.78
C MET A 301 3.07 -25.49 7.54
N ILE A 302 4.36 -25.74 7.34
CA ILE A 302 4.84 -26.60 6.24
C ILE A 302 4.27 -28.02 6.41
N GLY A 303 4.28 -28.58 7.62
CA GLY A 303 3.72 -29.91 7.88
C GLY A 303 2.23 -30.02 7.54
N VAL A 304 1.44 -28.99 7.85
CA VAL A 304 0.00 -28.96 7.53
C VAL A 304 -0.22 -28.90 6.02
N GLN A 305 0.57 -28.10 5.30
CA GLN A 305 0.46 -27.98 3.84
C GLN A 305 0.83 -29.29 3.11
N VAL A 306 1.89 -29.96 3.58
CA VAL A 306 2.27 -31.29 3.06
C VAL A 306 1.16 -32.31 3.34
N SER A 307 0.54 -32.26 4.52
CA SER A 307 -0.56 -33.18 4.86
C SER A 307 -1.76 -33.00 3.92
N TYR A 308 -2.16 -31.75 3.64
CA TYR A 308 -3.19 -31.49 2.65
C TYR A 308 -2.81 -32.01 1.26
N ALA A 309 -1.59 -31.77 0.80
CA ALA A 309 -1.14 -32.25 -0.51
C ALA A 309 -1.22 -33.78 -0.64
N VAL A 310 -0.85 -34.52 0.42
CA VAL A 310 -0.98 -35.98 0.48
C VAL A 310 -2.45 -36.41 0.49
N GLU A 311 -3.30 -35.74 1.26
CA GLU A 311 -4.74 -36.02 1.31
C GLU A 311 -5.40 -35.85 -0.07
N PHE A 312 -5.15 -34.73 -0.77
CA PHE A 312 -5.67 -34.49 -2.11
C PHE A 312 -5.24 -35.56 -3.12
N ALA A 313 -4.01 -36.08 -2.99
CA ALA A 313 -3.47 -37.11 -3.86
C ALA A 313 -4.16 -38.47 -3.68
N PHE A 314 -4.60 -38.82 -2.47
CA PHE A 314 -5.23 -40.12 -2.17
C PHE A 314 -6.75 -40.10 -2.22
N VAL A 315 -7.39 -39.01 -1.79
CA VAL A 315 -8.86 -38.93 -1.69
C VAL A 315 -9.53 -38.87 -3.06
N THR A 316 -8.92 -38.19 -4.05
CA THR A 316 -9.51 -38.05 -5.38
C THR A 316 -9.67 -39.41 -6.12
N PRO A 317 -8.65 -40.29 -6.16
CA PRO A 317 -8.81 -41.66 -6.66
C PRO A 317 -9.82 -42.49 -5.87
N MET A 318 -9.85 -42.34 -4.54
CA MET A 318 -10.76 -43.11 -3.67
C MET A 318 -12.23 -42.74 -3.91
N LEU A 319 -12.55 -41.45 -4.05
CA LEU A 319 -13.90 -40.98 -4.39
C LEU A 319 -14.34 -41.49 -5.76
N SER A 320 -13.42 -41.55 -6.72
CA SER A 320 -13.70 -42.08 -8.06
C SER A 320 -14.00 -43.59 -8.00
N ALA A 321 -13.33 -44.34 -7.13
CA ALA A 321 -13.57 -45.77 -6.93
C ALA A 321 -14.89 -46.08 -6.22
N LEU A 322 -15.38 -45.16 -5.38
CA LEU A 322 -16.70 -45.23 -4.75
C LEU A 322 -17.85 -44.84 -5.72
N GLY A 323 -17.54 -44.59 -7.00
CA GLY A 323 -18.53 -44.25 -8.03
C GLY A 323 -18.99 -42.80 -8.00
N VAL A 324 -18.30 -41.91 -7.28
CA VAL A 324 -18.61 -40.48 -7.28
C VAL A 324 -18.25 -39.87 -8.63
N LYS A 325 -19.21 -39.22 -9.29
CA LYS A 325 -18.98 -38.51 -10.56
C LYS A 325 -17.88 -37.46 -10.37
N SER A 326 -16.92 -37.41 -11.30
CA SER A 326 -15.79 -36.47 -11.23
C SER A 326 -16.20 -35.00 -11.15
N SER A 327 -17.41 -34.65 -11.58
CA SER A 327 -17.98 -33.29 -11.44
C SER A 327 -18.38 -32.92 -10.01
N LEU A 328 -18.59 -33.89 -9.12
CA LEU A 328 -18.94 -33.66 -7.71
C LEU A 328 -17.71 -33.57 -6.81
N VAL A 329 -16.54 -34.03 -7.28
CA VAL A 329 -15.29 -33.97 -6.52
C VAL A 329 -14.91 -32.53 -6.12
N PRO A 330 -14.98 -31.51 -7.00
CA PRO A 330 -14.72 -30.12 -6.60
C PRO A 330 -15.70 -29.59 -5.55
N VAL A 331 -16.96 -30.07 -5.56
CA VAL A 331 -17.98 -29.66 -4.57
C VAL A 331 -17.64 -30.21 -3.19
N ILE A 332 -17.14 -31.45 -3.11
CA ILE A 332 -16.64 -32.03 -1.85
C ILE A 332 -15.45 -31.23 -1.33
N TRP A 333 -14.55 -30.80 -2.22
CA TRP A 333 -13.38 -29.99 -1.84
C TRP A 333 -13.71 -28.57 -1.38
N LEU A 334 -14.88 -28.02 -1.74
CA LEU A 334 -15.36 -26.73 -1.21
C LEU A 334 -15.68 -26.77 0.29
N ALA A 335 -15.92 -27.95 0.88
CA ALA A 335 -16.18 -28.08 2.31
C ALA A 335 -15.03 -27.55 3.18
N GLY A 336 -13.78 -27.72 2.74
CA GLY A 336 -12.59 -27.21 3.44
C GLY A 336 -12.57 -25.68 3.54
N PRO A 337 -12.54 -24.94 2.41
CA PRO A 337 -12.58 -23.48 2.42
C PRO A 337 -13.82 -22.89 3.10
N ILE A 338 -15.01 -23.49 2.90
CA ILE A 338 -16.25 -23.02 3.53
C ILE A 338 -16.20 -23.19 5.05
N SER A 339 -15.73 -24.36 5.53
CA SER A 339 -15.53 -24.58 6.97
C SER A 339 -14.47 -23.65 7.54
N GLY A 340 -13.37 -23.41 6.82
CA GLY A 340 -12.33 -22.46 7.22
C GLY A 340 -12.84 -21.03 7.37
N PHE A 341 -13.67 -20.56 6.42
CA PHE A 341 -14.26 -19.22 6.45
C PHE A 341 -15.14 -18.98 7.67
N ILE A 342 -15.83 -20.01 8.17
CA ILE A 342 -16.73 -19.90 9.32
C ILE A 342 -16.00 -20.18 10.64
N VAL A 343 -15.20 -21.25 10.68
CA VAL A 343 -14.59 -21.75 11.91
C VAL A 343 -13.40 -20.91 12.35
N GLN A 344 -12.58 -20.40 11.42
CA GLN A 344 -11.37 -19.62 11.78
C GLN A 344 -11.71 -18.31 12.52
N PRO A 345 -12.66 -17.47 12.06
CA PRO A 345 -13.03 -16.25 12.79
C PRO A 345 -13.64 -16.55 14.17
N LEU A 346 -14.48 -17.58 14.26
CA LEU A 346 -15.13 -17.98 15.51
C LEU A 346 -14.09 -18.45 16.54
N ILE A 347 -13.20 -19.36 16.16
CA ILE A 347 -12.13 -19.83 17.06
C ILE A 347 -11.22 -18.66 17.44
N GLY A 348 -10.93 -17.73 16.53
CA GLY A 348 -10.17 -16.51 16.85
C GLY A 348 -10.77 -15.75 18.03
N ILE A 349 -12.05 -15.35 17.90
CA ILE A 349 -12.78 -14.58 18.92
C ILE A 349 -12.87 -15.36 20.24
N TYR A 350 -13.31 -16.63 20.20
CA TYR A 350 -13.47 -17.42 21.42
C TYR A 350 -12.13 -17.73 22.10
N SER A 351 -11.07 -17.96 21.33
CA SER A 351 -9.75 -18.24 21.87
C SER A 351 -9.14 -17.03 22.58
N ASP A 352 -9.41 -15.82 22.12
CA ASP A 352 -8.85 -14.61 22.75
C ASP A 352 -9.53 -14.26 24.08
N VAL A 353 -10.80 -14.65 24.27
CA VAL A 353 -11.58 -14.43 25.50
C VAL A 353 -11.36 -15.53 26.55
N CYS A 354 -10.77 -16.66 26.18
CA CYS A 354 -10.62 -17.80 27.08
C CYS A 354 -9.56 -17.59 28.18
N GLN A 355 -9.99 -17.68 29.45
CA GLN A 355 -9.13 -17.59 30.64
C GLN A 355 -8.90 -18.95 31.33
N SER A 356 -8.68 -20.01 30.56
CA SER A 356 -8.41 -21.33 31.12
C SER A 356 -7.06 -21.40 31.85
N LYS A 357 -6.97 -22.27 32.88
CA LYS A 357 -5.74 -22.56 33.64
C LYS A 357 -4.57 -23.04 32.77
N TRP A 358 -4.86 -23.57 31.57
CA TRP A 358 -3.85 -24.11 30.65
C TRP A 358 -3.33 -23.06 29.64
N GLY A 359 -3.73 -21.80 29.78
CA GLY A 359 -3.34 -20.69 28.91
C GLY A 359 -4.34 -20.43 27.79
N ARG A 360 -4.33 -19.18 27.27
CA ARG A 360 -5.37 -18.61 26.39
C ARG A 360 -5.73 -19.47 25.17
N ARG A 361 -4.73 -19.99 24.44
CA ARG A 361 -4.93 -20.67 23.14
C ARG A 361 -4.77 -22.19 23.17
N ARG A 362 -4.23 -22.76 24.25
CA ARG A 362 -3.89 -24.19 24.32
C ARG A 362 -5.10 -25.13 24.33
N PRO A 363 -6.22 -24.82 25.01
CA PRO A 363 -7.41 -25.67 24.97
C PRO A 363 -7.99 -25.82 23.56
N TYR A 364 -7.98 -24.76 22.75
CA TYR A 364 -8.48 -24.80 21.37
C TYR A 364 -7.57 -25.59 20.45
N ILE A 365 -6.25 -25.52 20.66
CA ILE A 365 -5.29 -26.36 19.92
C ILE A 365 -5.52 -27.83 20.26
N LEU A 366 -5.67 -28.18 21.54
CA LEU A 366 -5.92 -29.56 21.97
C LEU A 366 -7.27 -30.09 21.48
N ALA A 367 -8.33 -29.29 21.58
CA ALA A 367 -9.65 -29.64 21.07
C ALA A 367 -9.62 -29.82 19.54
N GLY A 368 -8.96 -28.91 18.81
CA GLY A 368 -8.77 -29.02 17.37
C GLY A 368 -8.01 -30.29 16.98
N SER A 369 -6.88 -30.58 17.64
CA SER A 369 -6.12 -31.81 17.39
C SER A 369 -6.91 -33.08 17.69
N LEU A 370 -7.75 -33.08 18.73
CA LEU A 370 -8.62 -34.21 19.06
C LEU A 370 -9.72 -34.39 17.99
N ILE A 371 -10.33 -33.30 17.53
CA ILE A 371 -11.35 -33.34 16.46
C ILE A 371 -10.72 -33.86 15.15
N THR A 372 -9.53 -33.38 14.78
CA THR A 372 -8.82 -33.88 13.59
C THR A 372 -8.52 -35.36 13.73
N PHE A 373 -8.04 -35.81 14.90
CA PHE A 373 -7.76 -37.22 15.15
C PHE A 373 -9.03 -38.08 15.03
N LEU A 374 -10.13 -37.66 15.64
CA LEU A 374 -11.43 -38.34 15.55
C LEU A 374 -11.99 -38.36 14.12
N GLY A 375 -11.75 -37.29 13.34
CA GLY A 375 -12.16 -37.22 11.94
C GLY A 375 -11.37 -38.14 11.01
N VAL A 376 -10.10 -38.41 11.34
CA VAL A 376 -9.24 -39.31 10.55
C VAL A 376 -9.47 -40.78 10.91
N LEU A 377 -9.84 -41.12 12.15
CA LEU A 377 -10.05 -42.51 12.60
C LEU A 377 -10.97 -43.36 11.68
N PRO A 378 -12.15 -42.87 11.22
CA PRO A 378 -13.00 -43.62 10.31
C PRO A 378 -12.33 -43.97 8.98
N THR A 379 -11.42 -43.11 8.48
CA THR A 379 -10.70 -43.37 7.24
C THR A 379 -9.67 -44.50 7.37
N MET A 380 -9.18 -44.75 8.59
CA MET A 380 -8.30 -45.88 8.88
C MET A 380 -9.08 -47.20 8.99
N ASP A 381 -10.32 -47.16 9.49
CA ASP A 381 -11.17 -48.35 9.66
C ASP A 381 -11.78 -48.85 8.34
N LEU A 382 -11.91 -47.98 7.33
CA LEU A 382 -12.26 -48.37 5.96
C LEU A 382 -11.25 -49.35 5.34
N LYS A 383 -10.05 -49.47 5.90
CA LYS A 383 -9.04 -50.45 5.46
C LYS A 383 -9.24 -51.85 6.06
N LYS A 384 -10.07 -51.98 7.10
CA LYS A 384 -10.31 -53.24 7.84
C LYS A 384 -11.50 -54.04 7.32
N ASN A 385 -12.49 -53.37 6.72
CA ASN A 385 -13.58 -54.02 5.99
C ASN A 385 -13.15 -54.14 4.52
N GLY A 386 -12.67 -55.31 4.13
CA GLY A 386 -11.92 -55.59 2.90
C GLY A 386 -12.66 -55.42 1.57
N ASP A 387 -13.24 -54.25 1.29
CA ASP A 387 -13.96 -53.96 0.04
C ASP A 387 -13.27 -52.90 -0.83
N ILE A 388 -11.94 -52.79 -0.76
CA ILE A 388 -11.17 -51.94 -1.69
C ILE A 388 -10.15 -52.80 -2.44
N GLU A 389 -10.65 -53.44 -3.49
CA GLU A 389 -9.91 -54.27 -4.45
C GLU A 389 -9.09 -53.40 -5.45
N ILE A 390 -8.46 -52.31 -4.99
CA ILE A 390 -7.76 -51.34 -5.88
C ILE A 390 -6.26 -51.62 -6.01
N CYS A 391 -5.73 -52.66 -5.37
CA CYS A 391 -4.30 -52.99 -5.51
C CYS A 391 -3.95 -53.88 -6.71
N SER A 392 -4.90 -54.46 -7.46
CA SER A 392 -4.56 -55.39 -8.55
C SER A 392 -4.33 -54.73 -9.93
N TYR A 393 -4.96 -53.59 -10.23
CA TYR A 393 -4.84 -52.98 -11.57
C TYR A 393 -3.51 -52.23 -11.80
N HIS A 394 -2.98 -51.54 -10.77
CA HIS A 394 -1.72 -50.79 -10.93
C HIS A 394 -0.48 -51.69 -10.88
N TYR A 395 -0.49 -52.77 -10.10
CA TYR A 395 0.60 -53.73 -10.06
C TYR A 395 0.68 -54.57 -11.35
N GLY A 396 -0.45 -54.93 -11.96
CA GLY A 396 -0.50 -55.63 -13.25
C GLY A 396 0.04 -54.81 -14.41
N CYS A 397 -0.32 -53.52 -14.49
CA CYS A 397 0.18 -52.62 -15.52
C CYS A 397 1.70 -52.36 -15.41
N ILE A 398 2.22 -52.18 -14.20
CA ILE A 398 3.66 -51.96 -13.97
C ILE A 398 4.45 -53.24 -14.27
N LYS A 399 3.94 -54.42 -13.88
CA LYS A 399 4.61 -55.71 -14.14
C LYS A 399 4.63 -56.06 -15.64
N ASN A 400 3.55 -55.77 -16.38
CA ASN A 400 3.53 -55.92 -17.83
C ASN A 400 4.48 -54.94 -18.53
N LYS A 401 4.55 -53.69 -18.09
CA LYS A 401 5.44 -52.68 -18.67
C LYS A 401 6.93 -52.97 -18.38
N ILE A 402 7.24 -53.54 -17.21
CA ILE A 402 8.58 -54.01 -16.86
C ILE A 402 8.95 -55.29 -17.64
N ASN A 403 8.01 -56.20 -17.89
CA ASN A 403 8.27 -57.39 -18.71
C ASN A 403 8.45 -57.04 -20.20
N LEU A 404 7.71 -56.07 -20.72
CA LEU A 404 7.89 -55.50 -22.07
C LEU A 404 9.21 -54.74 -22.24
N LEU A 405 9.71 -54.11 -21.18
CA LEU A 405 11.04 -53.49 -21.19
C LEU A 405 12.18 -54.52 -21.11
N LYS A 406 11.91 -55.72 -20.58
CA LYS A 406 12.88 -56.83 -20.51
C LYS A 406 12.93 -57.70 -21.77
N SER A 407 11.90 -57.69 -22.63
CA SER A 407 11.83 -58.53 -23.83
C SER A 407 12.57 -57.98 -25.06
N GLY A 408 13.18 -56.79 -24.98
CA GLY A 408 14.06 -56.26 -26.04
C GLY A 408 13.33 -55.73 -27.30
N GLU A 409 12.01 -55.84 -27.40
CA GLU A 409 11.24 -55.42 -28.58
C GLU A 409 11.21 -53.89 -28.81
N HIS A 410 11.58 -53.08 -27.81
CA HIS A 410 11.64 -51.62 -27.94
C HIS A 410 12.80 -51.11 -28.83
N VAL A 411 13.80 -51.93 -29.11
CA VAL A 411 14.95 -51.54 -29.97
C VAL A 411 14.56 -51.54 -31.46
N GLU A 412 13.59 -52.36 -31.86
CA GLU A 412 13.18 -52.48 -33.27
C GLU A 412 12.20 -51.37 -33.70
N ILE A 413 11.33 -50.94 -32.79
CA ILE A 413 10.38 -49.85 -33.03
C ILE A 413 11.09 -48.49 -33.15
N TRP A 414 12.17 -48.27 -32.40
CA TRP A 414 12.97 -47.04 -32.48
C TRP A 414 13.81 -46.95 -33.77
N LYS A 415 14.32 -48.08 -34.30
CA LYS A 415 15.05 -48.10 -35.57
C LYS A 415 14.14 -47.80 -36.77
N ASN A 416 12.90 -48.29 -36.77
CA ASN A 416 11.96 -48.05 -37.87
C ASN A 416 11.38 -46.63 -37.89
N HIS A 417 11.36 -45.91 -36.75
CA HIS A 417 10.83 -44.54 -36.70
C HIS A 417 11.85 -43.46 -37.08
N PHE A 418 13.15 -43.70 -36.85
CA PHE A 418 14.22 -42.73 -37.17
C PHE A 418 14.97 -43.01 -38.48
N GLY A 419 14.78 -44.16 -39.13
CA GLY A 419 15.40 -44.49 -40.42
C GLY A 419 14.77 -43.84 -41.67
N LYS A 420 13.78 -42.94 -41.51
CA LYS A 420 13.10 -42.24 -42.61
C LYS A 420 13.29 -40.72 -42.64
N LEU A 421 14.19 -40.19 -41.81
CA LEU A 421 14.71 -38.84 -41.96
C LEU A 421 16.18 -38.98 -42.38
N GLY A 422 16.45 -38.67 -43.64
CA GLY A 422 17.76 -38.84 -44.28
C GLY A 422 18.87 -38.00 -43.68
#